data_AF-A0A158NHE4-F1
#
_entry.id   AF-A0A158NHE4-F1
#
_cell.length_a   1.000
_cell.length_b   1.000
_cell.length_c   1.000
_cell.angle_alpha   90.00
_cell.angle_beta   90.00
_cell.angle_gamma   90.00
#
_symmetry.space_group_name_H-M   'P 1'
#
loop_
_entity.id
_entity.type
_entity.pdbx_description
1 polymer ?
#
loop_
_entity_poly.entity_id
_entity_poly.type
_entity_poly.pdbx_seq_one_letter_code
_entity_poly.pdbx_strand_id
1 'polypeptide(L)'
;MTSTTIKDKPPVITICKQELYEHWLKNAPKIMFGEHQLSIEISEIDEFFIQKAKKDLRETPEIVAQGFKELKELLAGEPDLQVPDIDDFYIMFLRPCKWYAKSAFSLIKRYYRFRLNYPHIYTDLLVTKQKTALCAGLIYPLPIRTQKGSRVLIVEAGKRWKPKEVSINDFFKGMLLILYLAMVEYKTQIAGTHIILDVEGFSLSHLTYITPSFAKMLVDFIQRCMPTRLKGIHIVNQAFIFNMAFAIFKPFLEEKFRNRIHFHGTNWDSLKDFIDKKALLKKHGGELKMAEGQYGVMFWQNMLSCESVFEADQNYGYVTNKDKK
;
A
#
# COMPACT_ATOMS: atom_id res chain seq x y z
N MET A 1 16.12 27.81 41.82
CA MET A 1 16.84 26.84 40.96
C MET A 1 15.86 26.37 39.90
N THR A 2 16.31 26.46 38.66
CA THR A 2 15.58 26.51 37.40
C THR A 2 14.65 25.32 37.13
N SER A 3 13.39 25.65 36.86
CA SER A 3 12.42 24.83 36.14
C SER A 3 13.01 24.41 34.79
N THR A 4 13.15 23.11 34.57
CA THR A 4 13.61 22.59 33.29
C THR A 4 12.39 22.43 32.39
N THR A 5 12.28 23.35 31.45
CA THR A 5 11.31 23.36 30.36
C THR A 5 11.30 22.01 29.63
N ILE A 6 10.07 21.54 29.39
CA ILE A 6 9.74 20.44 28.48
C ILE A 6 10.51 20.69 27.18
N LYS A 7 11.41 19.76 26.83
CA LYS A 7 12.08 19.80 25.52
C LYS A 7 10.99 19.76 24.46
N ASP A 8 10.84 20.85 23.73
CA ASP A 8 10.07 20.91 22.50
C ASP A 8 10.43 19.68 21.66
N LYS A 9 9.44 18.83 21.38
CA LYS A 9 9.57 17.85 20.30
C LYS A 9 9.98 18.64 19.05
N PRO A 10 10.97 18.17 18.28
CA PRO A 10 11.34 18.86 17.05
C PRO A 10 10.08 19.10 16.21
N PRO A 11 9.93 20.29 15.60
CA PRO A 11 8.76 20.57 14.78
C PRO A 11 8.63 19.45 13.77
N VAL A 12 7.45 18.83 13.72
CA VAL A 12 7.17 17.75 12.78
C VAL A 12 7.42 18.33 11.39
N ILE A 13 8.50 17.88 10.75
CA ILE A 13 8.90 18.38 9.44
C ILE A 13 7.74 18.05 8.51
N THR A 14 6.96 19.07 8.17
CA THR A 14 5.92 18.94 7.16
C THR A 14 6.66 18.97 5.83
N ILE A 15 7.13 17.82 5.39
CA ILE A 15 7.84 17.73 4.11
C ILE A 15 6.82 18.04 3.02
N CYS A 16 7.08 19.08 2.25
CA CYS A 16 6.27 19.39 1.08
C CYS A 16 6.31 18.19 0.14
N LYS A 17 5.15 17.57 -0.10
CA LYS A 17 5.04 16.39 -0.96
C LYS A 17 5.65 16.63 -2.35
N GLN A 18 5.50 17.85 -2.87
CA GLN A 18 6.07 18.27 -4.15
C GLN A 18 7.60 18.31 -4.11
N GLU A 19 8.20 18.87 -3.06
CA GLU A 19 9.68 18.89 -2.91
C GLU A 19 10.25 17.48 -2.77
N LEU A 20 9.59 16.62 -1.97
CA LEU A 20 9.97 15.21 -1.85
C LEU A 20 9.91 14.52 -3.21
N TYR A 21 8.89 14.82 -4.01
CA TYR A 21 8.71 14.26 -5.34
C TYR A 21 9.77 14.72 -6.32
N GLU A 22 10.08 16.00 -6.34
CA GLU A 22 11.11 16.58 -7.20
C GLU A 22 12.48 16.01 -6.81
N HIS A 23 12.76 15.89 -5.52
CA HIS A 23 13.94 15.20 -5.03
C HIS A 23 13.99 13.74 -5.48
N TRP A 24 12.87 13.02 -5.36
CA TRP A 24 12.75 11.62 -5.81
C TRP A 24 13.00 11.50 -7.32
N LEU A 25 12.34 12.33 -8.14
CA LEU A 25 12.50 12.33 -9.60
C LEU A 25 13.95 12.59 -10.03
N LYS A 26 14.67 13.44 -9.29
CA LYS A 26 16.06 13.80 -9.58
C LYS A 26 17.05 12.73 -9.15
N ASN A 27 16.85 12.11 -7.99
CA ASN A 27 17.90 11.33 -7.32
C ASN A 27 17.60 9.83 -7.24
N ALA A 28 16.34 9.41 -7.30
CA ALA A 28 15.98 8.01 -7.16
C ALA A 28 16.40 7.21 -8.42
N PRO A 29 16.94 5.98 -8.26
CA PRO A 29 17.24 5.13 -9.40
C PRO A 29 16.00 4.89 -10.27
N LYS A 30 16.19 5.03 -11.59
CA LYS A 30 15.15 4.76 -12.58
C LYS A 30 15.02 3.25 -12.78
N ILE A 31 13.82 2.73 -12.59
CA ILE A 31 13.52 1.30 -12.74
C ILE A 31 12.83 1.10 -14.08
N MET A 32 13.49 0.38 -14.99
CA MET A 32 13.03 0.17 -16.36
C MET A 32 12.48 -1.25 -16.53
N PHE A 33 11.27 -1.38 -17.06
CA PHE A 33 10.65 -2.63 -17.47
C PHE A 33 10.62 -2.67 -19.00
N GLY A 34 11.75 -3.08 -19.60
CA GLY A 34 11.99 -2.84 -21.02
C GLY A 34 12.06 -1.34 -21.31
N GLU A 35 11.20 -0.85 -22.19
CA GLU A 35 11.17 0.57 -22.58
C GLU A 35 10.33 1.44 -21.62
N HIS A 36 9.67 0.84 -20.64
CA HIS A 36 8.77 1.55 -19.73
C HIS A 36 9.45 1.84 -18.39
N GLN A 37 9.59 3.12 -18.05
CA GLN A 37 10.06 3.53 -16.74
C GLN A 37 8.91 3.45 -15.71
N LEU A 38 9.19 2.88 -14.54
CA LEU A 38 8.31 3.03 -13.40
C LEU A 38 8.39 4.46 -12.85
N SER A 39 7.24 5.13 -12.80
CA SER A 39 7.07 6.43 -12.19
C SER A 39 5.95 6.40 -11.15
N ILE A 40 6.17 7.08 -10.03
CA ILE A 40 5.15 7.34 -9.01
C ILE A 40 4.45 8.63 -9.42
N GLU A 41 3.13 8.63 -9.60
CA GLU A 41 2.39 9.76 -10.15
C GLU A 41 1.59 10.49 -9.05
N ILE A 42 2.12 11.60 -8.56
CA ILE A 42 1.59 12.27 -7.36
C ILE A 42 1.11 13.72 -7.53
N SER A 43 1.28 14.32 -8.71
CA SER A 43 0.96 15.73 -8.97
C SER A 43 -0.14 15.91 -10.03
N GLU A 44 -0.04 15.24 -11.17
CA GLU A 44 -0.96 15.45 -12.31
C GLU A 44 -1.97 14.30 -12.49
N ILE A 45 -3.25 14.66 -12.60
CA ILE A 45 -4.32 13.77 -13.07
C ILE A 45 -4.89 14.32 -14.38
N ASP A 46 -4.88 13.48 -15.40
CA ASP A 46 -5.46 13.83 -16.71
C ASP A 46 -7.00 13.79 -16.70
N GLU A 47 -7.61 14.28 -17.77
CA GLU A 47 -9.07 14.38 -17.93
C GLU A 47 -9.79 13.04 -17.69
N PHE A 48 -9.18 11.91 -18.07
CA PHE A 48 -9.75 10.59 -17.83
C PHE A 48 -9.91 10.31 -16.33
N PHE A 49 -8.90 10.64 -15.51
CA PHE A 49 -8.98 10.48 -14.06
C PHE A 49 -9.90 11.49 -13.39
N ILE A 50 -9.98 12.73 -13.90
CA ILE A 50 -10.92 13.75 -13.39
C ILE A 50 -12.37 13.27 -13.58
N GLN A 51 -12.73 12.84 -14.80
CA GLN A 51 -14.07 12.31 -15.07
C GLN A 51 -14.37 11.04 -14.26
N LYS A 52 -13.36 10.18 -14.09
CA LYS A 52 -13.49 8.98 -13.26
C LYS A 52 -13.69 9.32 -11.79
N ALA A 53 -12.97 10.29 -11.23
CA ALA A 53 -13.12 10.73 -9.85
C ALA A 53 -14.53 11.32 -9.62
N LYS A 54 -14.99 12.18 -10.52
CA LYS A 54 -16.36 12.71 -10.50
C LYS A 54 -17.41 11.59 -10.51
N LYS A 55 -17.29 10.63 -11.43
CA LYS A 55 -18.24 9.52 -11.59
C LYS A 55 -18.19 8.49 -10.45
N ASP A 56 -17.01 8.01 -10.09
CA ASP A 56 -16.85 6.88 -9.17
C ASP A 56 -16.79 7.31 -7.70
N LEU A 57 -16.32 8.54 -7.43
CA LEU A 57 -16.04 9.06 -6.10
C LEU A 57 -16.91 10.25 -5.71
N ARG A 58 -17.69 10.81 -6.64
CA ARG A 58 -18.48 12.05 -6.44
C ARG A 58 -17.58 13.27 -6.21
N GLU A 59 -16.38 13.28 -6.79
CA GLU A 59 -15.39 14.35 -6.60
C GLU A 59 -15.78 15.60 -7.41
N THR A 60 -16.62 16.46 -6.83
CA THR A 60 -16.93 17.83 -7.32
C THR A 60 -16.35 18.86 -6.33
N PRO A 61 -16.11 20.12 -6.75
CA PRO A 61 -15.55 21.14 -5.86
C PRO A 61 -16.32 21.30 -4.54
N GLU A 62 -17.65 21.25 -4.59
CA GLU A 62 -18.53 21.41 -3.43
C GLU A 62 -18.41 20.21 -2.47
N ILE A 63 -18.39 18.99 -3.00
CA ILE A 63 -18.25 17.76 -2.21
C ILE A 63 -16.84 17.68 -1.60
N VAL A 64 -15.82 18.12 -2.33
CA VAL A 64 -14.44 18.19 -1.83
C VAL A 64 -14.36 19.16 -0.65
N ALA A 65 -14.84 20.40 -0.82
CA ALA A 65 -14.82 21.40 0.23
C ALA A 65 -15.58 20.94 1.49
N GLN A 66 -16.76 20.33 1.31
CA GLN A 66 -17.55 19.80 2.41
C GLN A 66 -16.85 18.62 3.10
N GLY A 67 -16.28 17.69 2.33
CA GLY A 67 -15.57 16.53 2.87
C GLY A 67 -14.35 16.91 3.70
N PHE A 68 -13.59 17.93 3.28
CA PHE A 68 -12.50 18.49 4.07
C PHE A 68 -12.99 19.13 5.37
N LYS A 69 -13.99 20.00 5.27
CA LYS A 69 -14.55 20.70 6.44
C LYS A 69 -15.02 19.70 7.50
N GLU A 70 -15.91 18.77 7.12
CA GLU A 70 -16.46 17.78 8.05
C GLU A 70 -15.38 16.87 8.62
N LEU A 71 -14.39 16.44 7.83
CA LEU A 71 -13.33 15.56 8.32
C LEU A 71 -12.46 16.27 9.36
N LYS A 72 -12.07 17.53 9.10
CA LYS A 72 -11.31 18.36 10.04
C LYS A 72 -12.09 18.58 11.34
N GLU A 73 -13.39 18.86 11.27
CA GLU A 73 -14.27 18.96 12.44
C GLU A 73 -14.32 17.65 13.26
N LEU A 74 -14.45 16.50 12.58
CA LEU A 74 -14.46 15.19 13.26
C LEU A 74 -13.11 14.86 13.93
N LEU A 75 -11.99 15.20 13.29
CA LEU A 75 -10.66 14.99 13.85
C LEU A 75 -10.39 15.90 15.06
N ALA A 76 -10.84 17.15 15.02
CA ALA A 76 -10.77 18.06 16.17
C ALA A 76 -11.54 17.52 17.40
N GLY A 77 -12.57 16.70 17.16
CA GLY A 77 -13.32 15.98 18.21
C GLY A 77 -12.64 14.72 18.77
N GLU A 78 -11.47 14.32 18.27
CA GLU A 78 -10.70 13.15 18.73
C GLU A 78 -9.28 13.55 19.16
N PRO A 79 -9.12 14.26 20.29
CA PRO A 79 -7.85 14.90 20.68
C PRO A 79 -6.70 13.91 20.96
N ASP A 80 -7.01 12.65 21.28
CA ASP A 80 -5.99 11.62 21.48
C ASP A 80 -5.43 11.07 20.16
N LEU A 81 -6.01 11.41 19.00
CA LEU A 81 -5.55 10.97 17.69
C LEU A 81 -4.79 12.09 16.97
N GLN A 82 -3.47 11.93 16.88
CA GLN A 82 -2.58 12.85 16.17
C GLN A 82 -2.43 12.40 14.72
N VAL A 83 -2.69 13.29 13.76
CA VAL A 83 -2.55 13.02 12.33
C VAL A 83 -1.83 14.16 11.62
N PRO A 84 -1.22 13.93 10.45
CA PRO A 84 -0.70 15.02 9.63
C PRO A 84 -1.82 16.00 9.24
N ASP A 85 -1.62 17.30 9.50
CA ASP A 85 -2.54 18.34 9.04
C ASP A 85 -2.12 18.87 7.66
N ILE A 86 -2.26 17.99 6.66
CA ILE A 86 -1.97 18.31 5.26
C ILE A 86 -3.06 17.73 4.35
N ASP A 87 -3.40 18.45 3.27
CA ASP A 87 -4.51 18.07 2.40
C ASP A 87 -4.31 16.70 1.74
N ASP A 88 -3.08 16.35 1.36
CA ASP A 88 -2.74 15.05 0.81
C ASP A 88 -3.09 13.88 1.75
N PHE A 89 -2.86 14.06 3.05
CA PHE A 89 -3.22 13.06 4.05
C PHE A 89 -4.73 12.87 4.10
N TYR A 90 -5.50 13.97 4.14
CA TYR A 90 -6.97 13.88 4.14
C TYR A 90 -7.51 13.24 2.86
N ILE A 91 -6.99 13.63 1.69
CA ILE A 91 -7.39 13.10 0.38
C ILE A 91 -7.19 11.58 0.32
N MET A 92 -6.06 11.08 0.85
CA MET A 92 -5.74 9.65 0.91
C MET A 92 -6.85 8.83 1.58
N PHE A 93 -7.53 9.37 2.60
CA PHE A 93 -8.66 8.71 3.27
C PHE A 93 -10.03 9.08 2.70
N LEU A 94 -10.21 10.29 2.18
CA LEU A 94 -11.48 10.76 1.62
C LEU A 94 -11.82 10.07 0.30
N ARG A 95 -10.87 9.95 -0.64
CA ARG A 95 -11.09 9.32 -1.96
C ARG A 95 -11.58 7.87 -1.88
N PRO A 96 -10.95 6.94 -1.14
CA PRO A 96 -11.47 5.58 -1.04
C PRO A 96 -12.87 5.52 -0.38
N CYS A 97 -13.20 6.55 0.43
CA CYS A 97 -14.49 6.74 1.07
C CYS A 97 -15.47 7.60 0.25
N LYS A 98 -15.20 7.91 -1.02
CA LYS A 98 -16.07 8.73 -1.90
C LYS A 98 -16.46 10.07 -1.27
N TRP A 99 -15.50 10.69 -0.59
CA TRP A 99 -15.63 11.97 0.10
C TRP A 99 -16.65 12.01 1.25
N TYR A 100 -17.10 10.85 1.75
CA TYR A 100 -17.88 10.80 2.99
C TYR A 100 -16.95 10.94 4.20
N ALA A 101 -16.95 12.12 4.83
CA ALA A 101 -16.05 12.45 5.94
C ALA A 101 -16.16 11.47 7.12
N LYS A 102 -17.38 11.09 7.53
CA LYS A 102 -17.58 10.10 8.62
C LYS A 102 -16.94 8.74 8.32
N SER A 103 -17.00 8.30 7.05
CA SER A 103 -16.37 7.05 6.62
C SER A 103 -14.84 7.17 6.60
N ALA A 104 -14.31 8.29 6.12
CA ALA A 104 -12.88 8.58 6.12
C ALA A 104 -12.32 8.66 7.55
N PHE A 105 -12.99 9.38 8.45
CA PHE A 105 -12.66 9.44 9.87
C PHE A 105 -12.63 8.04 10.50
N SER A 106 -13.67 7.23 10.25
CA SER A 106 -13.70 5.84 10.73
C SER A 106 -12.55 4.99 10.18
N LEU A 107 -12.13 5.22 8.93
CA LEU A 107 -11.00 4.53 8.31
C LEU A 107 -9.66 4.96 8.94
N ILE A 108 -9.45 6.26 9.18
CA ILE A 108 -8.27 6.79 9.90
C ILE A 108 -8.16 6.15 11.28
N LYS A 109 -9.26 6.09 12.04
CA LYS A 109 -9.28 5.44 13.36
C LYS A 109 -8.88 3.97 13.28
N ARG A 110 -9.40 3.22 12.30
CA ARG A 110 -9.03 1.81 12.10
C ARG A 110 -7.57 1.66 11.69
N TYR A 111 -7.06 2.52 10.81
CA TYR A 111 -5.67 2.53 10.38
C TYR A 111 -4.71 2.71 11.57
N TYR A 112 -4.89 3.74 12.39
CA TYR A 112 -4.00 3.97 13.53
C TYR A 112 -4.22 2.99 14.68
N ARG A 113 -5.44 2.47 14.91
CA ARG A 113 -5.65 1.38 15.87
C ARG A 113 -4.97 0.09 15.45
N PHE A 114 -4.95 -0.21 14.15
CA PHE A 114 -4.20 -1.35 13.63
C PHE A 114 -2.71 -1.20 13.96
N ARG A 115 -2.13 -0.01 13.77
CA ARG A 115 -0.73 0.28 14.13
C ARG A 115 -0.44 0.01 15.61
N LEU A 116 -1.32 0.46 16.51
CA LEU A 116 -1.18 0.22 17.96
C LEU A 116 -1.28 -1.25 18.34
N ASN A 117 -2.16 -2.00 17.67
CA ASN A 117 -2.39 -3.41 17.97
C ASN A 117 -1.26 -4.31 17.45
N TYR A 118 -0.48 -3.83 16.48
CA TYR A 118 0.58 -4.59 15.81
C TYR A 118 1.93 -3.85 15.87
N PRO A 119 2.46 -3.51 17.06
CA PRO A 119 3.70 -2.74 17.20
C PRO A 119 4.91 -3.49 16.63
N HIS A 120 4.93 -4.82 16.68
CA HIS A 120 5.99 -5.63 16.05
C HIS A 120 6.09 -5.45 14.53
N ILE A 121 5.04 -4.92 13.89
CA ILE A 121 5.03 -4.56 12.46
C ILE A 121 5.40 -3.09 12.26
N TYR A 122 4.86 -2.18 13.07
CA TYR A 122 4.97 -0.73 12.80
C TYR A 122 6.09 -0.01 13.53
N THR A 123 6.60 -0.52 14.65
CA THR A 123 7.77 0.04 15.32
C THR A 123 8.99 -0.07 14.40
N ASP A 124 9.67 1.06 14.20
CA ASP A 124 10.81 1.21 13.30
C ASP A 124 10.53 0.71 11.87
N LEU A 125 9.30 0.93 11.38
CA LEU A 125 8.93 0.65 9.99
C LEU A 125 9.55 1.70 9.06
N LEU A 126 10.85 1.52 8.80
CA LEU A 126 11.68 2.40 7.99
C LEU A 126 12.31 1.63 6.82
N VAL A 127 12.54 2.30 5.69
CA VAL A 127 13.15 1.71 4.48
C VAL A 127 14.57 1.23 4.77
N THR A 128 15.33 1.99 5.56
CA THR A 128 16.70 1.59 5.96
C THR A 128 16.69 0.30 6.80
N LYS A 129 15.67 0.12 7.65
CA LYS A 129 15.51 -1.06 8.51
C LYS A 129 14.97 -2.28 7.76
N GLN A 130 14.28 -2.08 6.64
CA GLN A 130 13.68 -3.15 5.82
C GLN A 130 14.43 -3.44 4.51
N LYS A 131 15.74 -3.16 4.49
CA LYS A 131 16.61 -3.41 3.34
C LYS A 131 16.50 -4.85 2.82
N THR A 132 16.58 -5.86 3.70
CA THR A 132 16.56 -7.27 3.28
C THR A 132 15.25 -7.63 2.56
N ALA A 133 14.11 -7.22 3.13
CA ALA A 133 12.80 -7.50 2.54
C ALA A 133 12.59 -6.80 1.19
N LEU A 134 13.03 -5.54 1.06
CA LEU A 134 12.92 -4.77 -0.17
C LEU A 134 13.88 -5.27 -1.25
N CYS A 135 15.14 -5.55 -0.90
CA CYS A 135 16.15 -6.09 -1.80
C CYS A 135 15.79 -7.48 -2.34
N ALA A 136 15.03 -8.28 -1.59
CA ALA A 136 14.51 -9.57 -2.06
C ALA A 136 13.56 -9.43 -3.26
N GLY A 137 13.03 -8.22 -3.53
CA GLY A 137 12.25 -7.91 -4.73
C GLY A 137 10.94 -8.69 -4.79
N LEU A 138 10.35 -8.99 -3.64
CA LEU A 138 9.13 -9.79 -3.50
C LEU A 138 7.86 -9.00 -3.86
N ILE A 139 7.91 -7.67 -3.83
CA ILE A 139 6.75 -6.81 -4.01
C ILE A 139 7.16 -5.62 -4.85
N TYR A 140 6.46 -5.38 -5.95
CA TYR A 140 6.80 -4.27 -6.84
C TYR A 140 5.60 -3.87 -7.72
N PRO A 141 5.40 -2.56 -7.93
CA PRO A 141 4.39 -2.06 -8.86
C PRO A 141 4.88 -2.20 -10.31
N LEU A 142 3.94 -2.36 -11.23
CA LEU A 142 4.20 -2.28 -12.67
C LEU A 142 4.03 -0.84 -13.18
N PRO A 143 4.85 -0.42 -14.17
CA PRO A 143 4.83 0.94 -14.72
C PRO A 143 3.54 1.25 -15.48
N ILE A 144 2.97 0.25 -16.16
CA ILE A 144 1.77 0.43 -16.98
C ILE A 144 0.53 0.14 -16.13
N ARG A 145 -0.41 1.07 -16.15
CA ARG A 145 -1.72 0.93 -15.53
C ARG A 145 -2.65 0.13 -16.42
N THR A 146 -3.64 -0.53 -15.81
CA THR A 146 -4.71 -1.18 -16.57
C THR A 146 -5.46 -0.18 -17.45
N GLN A 147 -6.22 -0.65 -18.44
CA GLN A 147 -7.15 0.17 -19.24
C GLN A 147 -8.11 1.02 -18.39
N LYS A 148 -8.47 0.56 -17.18
CA LYS A 148 -9.33 1.31 -16.23
C LYS A 148 -8.56 2.28 -15.34
N GLY A 149 -7.26 2.46 -15.57
CA GLY A 149 -6.34 3.33 -14.83
C GLY A 149 -5.78 2.74 -13.54
N SER A 150 -6.18 1.52 -13.16
CA SER A 150 -5.73 0.90 -11.91
C SER A 150 -4.24 0.53 -11.96
N ARG A 151 -3.52 0.73 -10.84
CA ARG A 151 -2.13 0.28 -10.68
C ARG A 151 -2.10 -1.25 -10.52
N VAL A 152 -1.09 -1.92 -11.06
CA VAL A 152 -0.87 -3.36 -10.87
C VAL A 152 0.31 -3.55 -9.93
N LEU A 153 0.14 -4.38 -8.90
CA LEU A 153 1.18 -4.75 -7.94
C LEU A 153 1.44 -6.25 -8.03
N ILE A 154 2.71 -6.66 -8.17
CA ILE A 154 3.11 -8.07 -8.08
C ILE A 154 3.50 -8.38 -6.64
N VAL A 155 3.07 -9.54 -6.15
CA VAL A 155 3.51 -10.13 -4.88
C VAL A 155 4.00 -11.55 -5.16
N GLU A 156 5.30 -11.78 -4.95
CA GLU A 156 5.98 -13.06 -5.17
C GLU A 156 5.95 -13.87 -3.86
N ALA A 157 4.94 -14.74 -3.70
CA ALA A 157 4.73 -15.52 -2.48
C ALA A 157 5.07 -17.01 -2.63
N GLY A 158 5.55 -17.44 -3.81
CA GLY A 158 6.02 -18.79 -4.07
C GLY A 158 7.54 -18.94 -3.90
N LYS A 159 8.19 -19.62 -4.85
CA LYS A 159 9.61 -20.03 -4.85
C LYS A 159 10.61 -18.92 -4.55
N ARG A 160 10.25 -17.67 -4.81
CA ARG A 160 11.09 -16.48 -4.61
C ARG A 160 11.13 -16.02 -3.16
N TRP A 161 10.05 -16.23 -2.42
CA TRP A 161 10.05 -15.97 -0.99
C TRP A 161 10.85 -17.05 -0.29
N LYS A 162 11.90 -16.67 0.44
CA LYS A 162 12.70 -17.55 1.28
C LYS A 162 12.41 -17.21 2.75
N PRO A 163 11.49 -17.91 3.44
CA PRO A 163 11.03 -17.52 4.78
C PRO A 163 12.13 -17.47 5.85
N LYS A 164 13.24 -18.19 5.64
CA LYS A 164 14.41 -18.18 6.54
C LYS A 164 15.27 -16.92 6.39
N GLU A 165 15.20 -16.25 5.24
CA GLU A 165 15.95 -15.01 4.95
C GLU A 165 15.06 -13.78 5.13
N VAL A 166 13.81 -13.87 4.69
CA VAL A 166 12.79 -12.84 4.85
C VAL A 166 11.63 -13.44 5.62
N SER A 167 11.53 -13.09 6.90
CA SER A 167 10.43 -13.56 7.75
C SER A 167 9.09 -13.10 7.19
N ILE A 168 7.99 -13.77 7.54
CA ILE A 168 6.66 -13.36 7.09
C ILE A 168 6.29 -11.95 7.58
N ASN A 169 6.82 -11.54 8.73
CA ASN A 169 6.65 -10.18 9.24
C ASN A 169 7.45 -9.17 8.40
N ASP A 170 8.70 -9.46 8.04
CA ASP A 170 9.51 -8.57 7.21
C ASP A 170 8.97 -8.48 5.78
N PHE A 171 8.42 -9.58 5.25
CA PHE A 171 7.63 -9.57 4.01
C PHE A 171 6.49 -8.56 4.15
N PHE A 172 5.66 -8.69 5.18
CA PHE A 172 4.53 -7.80 5.39
C PHE A 172 4.95 -6.34 5.60
N LYS A 173 6.05 -6.07 6.33
CA LYS A 173 6.64 -4.73 6.46
C LYS A 173 7.06 -4.16 5.10
N GLY A 174 7.76 -4.94 4.28
CA GLY A 174 8.10 -4.56 2.90
C GLY A 174 6.85 -4.25 2.07
N MET A 175 5.77 -5.00 2.27
CA MET A 175 4.48 -4.74 1.62
C MET A 175 3.90 -3.40 2.03
N LEU A 176 3.91 -3.06 3.33
CA LEU A 176 3.42 -1.77 3.81
C LEU A 176 4.21 -0.60 3.20
N LEU A 177 5.54 -0.72 3.14
CA LEU A 177 6.40 0.31 2.54
C LEU A 177 6.11 0.50 1.05
N ILE A 178 5.95 -0.57 0.27
CA ILE A 178 5.61 -0.44 -1.17
C ILE A 178 4.16 0.02 -1.37
N LEU A 179 3.22 -0.44 -0.55
CA LEU A 179 1.83 0.00 -0.63
C LEU A 179 1.64 1.48 -0.30
N TYR A 180 2.55 2.07 0.49
CA TYR A 180 2.55 3.53 0.71
C TYR A 180 2.59 4.29 -0.62
N LEU A 181 3.37 3.82 -1.61
CA LEU A 181 3.39 4.42 -2.95
C LEU A 181 2.00 4.43 -3.58
N ALA A 182 1.29 3.30 -3.52
CA ALA A 182 -0.08 3.20 -4.02
C ALA A 182 -1.07 4.10 -3.26
N MET A 183 -0.80 4.40 -1.99
CA MET A 183 -1.63 5.29 -1.17
C MET A 183 -1.45 6.76 -1.54
N VAL A 184 -0.26 7.20 -1.95
CA VAL A 184 0.02 8.61 -2.26
C VAL A 184 -0.20 9.01 -3.72
N GLU A 185 -0.27 8.04 -4.62
CA GLU A 185 -0.53 8.25 -6.03
C GLU A 185 -2.00 8.62 -6.30
N TYR A 186 -2.25 9.84 -6.81
CA TYR A 186 -3.61 10.31 -7.07
C TYR A 186 -4.38 9.42 -8.04
N LYS A 187 -3.73 9.01 -9.15
CA LYS A 187 -4.32 8.08 -10.12
C LYS A 187 -4.67 6.73 -9.48
N THR A 188 -3.88 6.26 -8.51
CA THR A 188 -4.15 5.00 -7.78
C THR A 188 -5.23 5.17 -6.71
N GLN A 189 -5.29 6.30 -6.00
CA GLN A 189 -6.41 6.63 -5.11
C GLN A 189 -7.74 6.66 -5.87
N ILE A 190 -7.74 7.20 -7.10
CA ILE A 190 -8.91 7.29 -7.98
C ILE A 190 -9.24 5.95 -8.62
N ALA A 191 -8.31 5.28 -9.29
CA ALA A 191 -8.62 4.08 -10.08
C ALA A 191 -8.42 2.77 -9.32
N GLY A 192 -7.76 2.78 -8.17
CA GLY A 192 -7.48 1.61 -7.35
C GLY A 192 -6.34 0.73 -7.85
N THR A 193 -6.22 -0.45 -7.23
CA THR A 193 -5.10 -1.37 -7.43
C THR A 193 -5.58 -2.79 -7.70
N HIS A 194 -4.95 -3.47 -8.65
CA HIS A 194 -4.98 -4.92 -8.79
C HIS A 194 -3.70 -5.52 -8.20
N ILE A 195 -3.84 -6.60 -7.42
CA ILE A 195 -2.70 -7.35 -6.88
C ILE A 195 -2.62 -8.68 -7.61
N ILE A 196 -1.48 -9.02 -8.18
CA ILE A 196 -1.18 -10.36 -8.70
C ILE A 196 -0.32 -11.07 -7.66
N LEU A 197 -0.89 -12.10 -7.05
CA LEU A 197 -0.22 -12.96 -6.09
C LEU A 197 0.34 -14.18 -6.83
N ASP A 198 1.62 -14.13 -7.16
CA ASP A 198 2.34 -15.20 -7.86
C ASP A 198 2.86 -16.21 -6.84
N VAL A 199 2.25 -17.40 -6.84
CA VAL A 199 2.54 -18.49 -5.89
C VAL A 199 3.23 -19.66 -6.56
N GLU A 200 3.89 -19.43 -7.69
CA GLU A 200 4.66 -20.46 -8.39
C GLU A 200 5.71 -21.08 -7.45
N GLY A 201 5.66 -22.40 -7.24
CA GLY A 201 6.57 -23.10 -6.33
C GLY A 201 6.29 -22.87 -4.84
N PHE A 202 5.10 -22.37 -4.48
CA PHE A 202 4.60 -22.44 -3.12
C PHE A 202 4.55 -23.91 -2.65
N SER A 203 4.96 -24.16 -1.41
CA SER A 203 5.18 -25.51 -0.88
C SER A 203 4.74 -25.63 0.57
N LEU A 204 4.67 -26.85 1.10
CA LEU A 204 4.38 -27.10 2.52
C LEU A 204 5.32 -26.34 3.47
N SER A 205 6.59 -26.17 3.09
CA SER A 205 7.55 -25.39 3.89
C SER A 205 7.19 -23.90 3.95
N HIS A 206 6.52 -23.33 2.95
CA HIS A 206 6.05 -21.95 3.04
C HIS A 206 4.82 -21.88 3.95
N LEU A 207 3.92 -22.87 3.84
CA LEU A 207 2.69 -22.95 4.62
C LEU A 207 2.95 -22.94 6.13
N THR A 208 4.03 -23.56 6.62
CA THR A 208 4.36 -23.58 8.06
C THR A 208 4.60 -22.19 8.66
N TYR A 209 4.88 -21.17 7.84
CA TYR A 209 5.06 -19.79 8.30
C TYR A 209 3.75 -18.97 8.30
N ILE A 210 2.67 -19.50 7.70
CA ILE A 210 1.38 -18.82 7.61
C ILE A 210 0.48 -19.28 8.76
N THR A 211 0.48 -18.51 9.84
CA THR A 211 -0.37 -18.79 11.01
C THR A 211 -1.78 -18.20 10.85
N PRO A 212 -2.80 -18.74 11.54
CA PRO A 212 -4.13 -18.12 11.58
C PRO A 212 -4.13 -16.69 12.12
N SER A 213 -3.24 -16.37 13.08
CA SER A 213 -3.11 -15.01 13.61
C SER A 213 -2.56 -14.03 12.57
N PHE A 214 -1.55 -14.44 11.80
CA PHE A 214 -1.04 -13.67 10.67
C PHE A 214 -2.12 -13.50 9.59
N ALA A 215 -2.83 -14.59 9.25
CA ALA A 215 -3.88 -14.55 8.23
C ALA A 215 -5.00 -13.58 8.61
N LYS A 216 -5.46 -13.62 9.88
CA LYS A 216 -6.45 -12.68 10.40
C LYS A 216 -5.94 -11.24 10.32
N MET A 217 -4.72 -10.99 10.79
CA MET A 217 -4.09 -9.65 10.76
C MET A 217 -4.03 -9.11 9.32
N LEU A 218 -3.54 -9.90 8.37
CA LEU A 218 -3.41 -9.49 6.97
C LEU A 218 -4.78 -9.18 6.34
N VAL A 219 -5.77 -10.05 6.56
CA VAL A 219 -7.13 -9.86 6.05
C VAL A 219 -7.79 -8.62 6.65
N ASP A 220 -7.68 -8.43 7.97
CA ASP A 220 -8.19 -7.24 8.65
C ASP A 220 -7.54 -5.97 8.08
N PHE A 221 -6.23 -5.97 7.87
CA PHE A 221 -5.51 -4.84 7.27
C PHE A 221 -6.06 -4.49 5.88
N ILE A 222 -6.04 -5.44 4.96
CA ILE A 222 -6.39 -5.22 3.55
C ILE A 222 -7.87 -4.81 3.41
N GLN A 223 -8.76 -5.44 4.17
CA GLN A 223 -10.20 -5.26 3.99
C GLN A 223 -10.79 -4.08 4.78
N ARG A 224 -10.20 -3.69 5.92
CA ARG A 224 -10.77 -2.68 6.84
C ARG A 224 -9.90 -1.46 7.09
N CYS A 225 -8.58 -1.59 7.02
CA CYS A 225 -7.65 -0.55 7.50
C CYS A 225 -6.92 0.19 6.40
N MET A 226 -6.69 -0.46 5.24
CA MET A 226 -5.90 0.11 4.16
C MET A 226 -6.67 1.23 3.42
N PRO A 227 -6.11 2.45 3.28
CA PRO A 227 -6.74 3.56 2.57
C PRO A 227 -6.53 3.48 1.05
N THR A 228 -6.85 2.32 0.45
CA THR A 228 -6.75 2.14 -1.00
C THR A 228 -7.98 1.40 -1.55
N ARG A 229 -8.25 1.61 -2.84
CA ARG A 229 -9.35 0.94 -3.54
C ARG A 229 -8.84 -0.35 -4.17
N LEU A 230 -8.91 -1.46 -3.44
CA LEU A 230 -8.59 -2.77 -4.04
C LEU A 230 -9.64 -3.17 -5.09
N LYS A 231 -9.19 -3.45 -6.32
CA LYS A 231 -10.04 -3.86 -7.45
C LYS A 231 -10.07 -5.36 -7.64
N GLY A 232 -8.98 -6.07 -7.35
CA GLY A 232 -8.89 -7.51 -7.40
C GLY A 232 -7.58 -8.04 -6.83
N ILE A 233 -7.61 -9.25 -6.31
CA ILE A 233 -6.45 -10.08 -5.97
C ILE A 233 -6.49 -11.29 -6.90
N HIS A 234 -5.46 -11.43 -7.71
CA HIS A 234 -5.35 -12.41 -8.77
C HIS A 234 -4.30 -13.43 -8.39
N ILE A 235 -4.72 -14.62 -8.01
CA ILE A 235 -3.84 -15.71 -7.60
C ILE A 235 -3.48 -16.51 -8.85
N VAL A 236 -2.18 -16.62 -9.12
CA VAL A 236 -1.63 -17.24 -10.32
C VAL A 236 -0.58 -18.28 -9.95
N ASN A 237 -0.39 -19.27 -10.82
CA ASN A 237 0.50 -20.41 -10.61
C ASN A 237 0.21 -21.23 -9.34
N GLN A 238 -1.02 -21.19 -8.82
CA GLN A 238 -1.35 -21.94 -7.62
C GLN A 238 -1.49 -23.44 -7.89
N ALA A 239 -0.70 -24.24 -7.17
CA ALA A 239 -0.87 -25.68 -7.09
C ALA A 239 -1.89 -26.05 -6.00
N PHE A 240 -2.30 -27.32 -5.94
CA PHE A 240 -3.28 -27.81 -4.98
C PHE A 240 -2.94 -27.46 -3.51
N ILE A 241 -1.65 -27.45 -3.17
CA ILE A 241 -1.16 -27.09 -1.83
C ILE A 241 -1.59 -25.68 -1.38
N PHE A 242 -1.77 -24.74 -2.31
CA PHE A 242 -2.22 -23.40 -1.98
C PHE A 242 -3.66 -23.36 -1.42
N ASN A 243 -4.49 -24.35 -1.76
CA ASN A 243 -5.83 -24.47 -1.18
C ASN A 243 -5.79 -24.61 0.35
N MET A 244 -4.75 -25.24 0.89
CA MET A 244 -4.53 -25.33 2.34
C MET A 244 -4.20 -23.96 2.94
N ALA A 245 -3.36 -23.17 2.28
CA ALA A 245 -3.08 -21.80 2.70
C ALA A 245 -4.38 -20.97 2.68
N PHE A 246 -5.12 -21.01 1.57
CA PHE A 246 -6.38 -20.26 1.44
C PHE A 246 -7.44 -20.65 2.47
N ALA A 247 -7.49 -21.93 2.87
CA ALA A 247 -8.38 -22.39 3.93
C ALA A 247 -8.10 -21.72 5.29
N ILE A 248 -6.87 -21.29 5.56
CA ILE A 248 -6.51 -20.53 6.77
C ILE A 248 -7.05 -19.10 6.69
N PHE A 249 -7.05 -18.47 5.52
CA PHE A 249 -7.56 -17.11 5.32
C PHE A 249 -9.09 -17.06 5.27
N LYS A 250 -9.73 -18.08 4.68
CA LYS A 250 -11.18 -18.12 4.37
C LYS A 250 -12.11 -17.72 5.53
N PRO A 251 -11.88 -18.13 6.80
CA PRO A 251 -12.75 -17.76 7.92
C PRO A 251 -12.81 -16.25 8.20
N PHE A 252 -11.79 -15.48 7.79
CA PHE A 252 -11.70 -14.04 8.07
C PHE A 252 -12.23 -13.17 6.91
N LEU A 253 -12.51 -13.78 5.75
CA LEU A 253 -12.91 -13.06 4.54
C LEU A 253 -14.40 -12.69 4.58
N GLU A 254 -14.67 -11.38 4.59
CA GLU A 254 -16.00 -10.85 4.31
C GLU A 254 -16.40 -11.12 2.84
N GLU A 255 -17.70 -11.28 2.58
CA GLU A 255 -18.22 -11.64 1.25
C GLU A 255 -17.73 -10.68 0.16
N LYS A 256 -17.84 -9.37 0.40
CA LYS A 256 -17.37 -8.34 -0.53
C LYS A 256 -15.89 -8.45 -0.86
N PHE A 257 -15.07 -8.85 0.11
CA PHE A 257 -13.63 -9.02 -0.09
C PHE A 257 -13.33 -10.34 -0.80
N ARG A 258 -14.02 -11.43 -0.44
CA ARG A 258 -13.93 -12.74 -1.11
C ARG A 258 -14.26 -12.63 -2.61
N ASN A 259 -15.25 -11.82 -2.98
CA ASN A 259 -15.64 -11.60 -4.38
C ASN A 259 -14.58 -10.85 -5.21
N ARG A 260 -13.52 -10.33 -4.58
CA ARG A 260 -12.38 -9.70 -5.25
C ARG A 260 -11.19 -10.65 -5.40
N ILE A 261 -11.29 -11.88 -4.91
CA ILE A 261 -10.22 -12.88 -5.01
C ILE A 261 -10.54 -13.79 -6.18
N HIS A 262 -9.60 -13.85 -7.13
CA HIS A 262 -9.73 -14.60 -8.38
C HIS A 262 -8.59 -15.62 -8.47
N PHE A 263 -8.93 -16.86 -8.80
CA PHE A 263 -7.98 -17.95 -8.95
C PHE A 263 -7.82 -18.27 -10.42
N HIS A 264 -6.62 -18.09 -10.95
CA HIS A 264 -6.33 -18.25 -12.38
C HIS A 264 -5.58 -19.54 -12.69
N GLY A 265 -4.87 -20.11 -11.72
CA GLY A 265 -4.05 -21.30 -11.94
C GLY A 265 -2.94 -20.95 -12.92
N THR A 266 -2.78 -21.78 -13.95
CA THR A 266 -1.91 -21.49 -15.10
C THR A 266 -2.67 -20.91 -16.30
N ASN A 267 -3.98 -20.66 -16.17
CA ASN A 267 -4.79 -20.05 -17.21
C ASN A 267 -4.67 -18.51 -17.17
N TRP A 268 -3.65 -18.00 -17.86
CA TRP A 268 -3.40 -16.56 -17.99
C TRP A 268 -4.46 -15.83 -18.82
N ASP A 269 -5.29 -16.52 -19.61
CA ASP A 269 -6.41 -15.88 -20.32
C ASP A 269 -7.42 -15.27 -19.36
N SER A 270 -7.77 -16.00 -18.30
CA SER A 270 -8.67 -15.51 -17.26
C SER A 270 -8.13 -14.31 -16.47
N LEU A 271 -6.80 -14.10 -16.44
CA LEU A 271 -6.19 -12.91 -15.84
C LEU A 271 -6.39 -11.67 -16.75
N LYS A 272 -6.37 -11.90 -18.06
CA LYS A 272 -6.46 -10.84 -19.08
C LYS A 272 -7.85 -10.20 -19.16
N ASP A 273 -8.87 -10.86 -18.64
CA ASP A 273 -10.22 -10.29 -18.45
C ASP A 273 -10.24 -9.12 -17.45
N PHE A 274 -9.21 -9.05 -16.58
CA PHE A 274 -9.09 -8.01 -15.55
C PHE A 274 -7.99 -7.00 -15.85
N ILE A 275 -6.88 -7.46 -16.42
CA ILE A 275 -5.66 -6.67 -16.64
C ILE A 275 -5.21 -6.87 -18.07
N ASP A 276 -5.09 -5.80 -18.85
CA ASP A 276 -4.66 -5.89 -20.25
C ASP A 276 -3.24 -6.44 -20.40
N LYS A 277 -2.98 -7.08 -21.56
CA LYS A 277 -1.68 -7.70 -21.87
C LYS A 277 -0.50 -6.74 -21.75
N LYS A 278 -0.70 -5.47 -22.11
CA LYS A 278 0.33 -4.43 -22.05
C LYS A 278 0.73 -4.13 -20.60
N ALA A 279 -0.22 -4.12 -19.67
CA ALA A 279 0.01 -3.95 -18.24
C ALA A 279 0.50 -5.22 -17.51
N LEU A 280 0.67 -6.35 -18.21
CA LEU A 280 1.12 -7.62 -17.63
C LEU A 280 2.55 -7.98 -18.03
N LEU A 281 3.29 -8.59 -17.10
CA LEU A 281 4.60 -9.16 -17.40
C LEU A 281 4.48 -10.34 -18.37
N LYS A 282 5.52 -10.55 -19.18
CA LYS A 282 5.63 -11.74 -20.05
C LYS A 282 5.46 -13.05 -19.29
N LYS A 283 6.01 -13.16 -18.08
CA LYS A 283 5.85 -14.34 -17.21
C LYS A 283 4.41 -14.58 -16.75
N HIS A 284 3.54 -13.58 -16.89
CA HIS A 284 2.12 -13.62 -16.55
C HIS A 284 1.22 -13.57 -17.81
N GLY A 285 1.77 -13.90 -18.98
CA GLY A 285 1.02 -13.94 -20.24
C GLY A 285 0.80 -12.57 -20.92
N GLY A 286 1.54 -11.54 -20.50
CA GLY A 286 1.52 -10.19 -21.06
C GLY A 286 2.69 -9.87 -21.99
N GLU A 287 2.91 -8.58 -22.20
CA GLU A 287 3.91 -8.03 -23.14
C GLU A 287 5.08 -7.36 -22.42
N LEU A 288 4.88 -6.92 -21.16
CA LEU A 288 5.85 -6.15 -20.40
C LEU A 288 7.05 -7.01 -20.01
N LYS A 289 8.26 -6.51 -20.26
CA LYS A 289 9.50 -7.16 -19.81
C LYS A 289 9.68 -6.95 -18.31
N MET A 290 10.29 -7.91 -17.63
CA MET A 290 10.70 -7.71 -16.24
C MET A 290 11.82 -6.66 -16.16
N ALA A 291 11.90 -5.97 -15.02
CA ALA A 291 13.03 -5.08 -14.77
C ALA A 291 14.37 -5.83 -14.79
N GLU A 292 15.35 -5.26 -15.48
CA GLU A 292 16.68 -5.84 -15.60
C GLU A 292 17.52 -5.62 -14.34
N GLY A 293 18.55 -6.46 -14.15
CA GLY A 293 19.48 -6.34 -13.03
C GLY A 293 18.90 -6.70 -11.66
N GLN A 294 19.54 -6.19 -10.60
CA GLN A 294 19.11 -6.39 -9.21
C GLN A 294 17.98 -5.42 -8.86
N TYR A 295 16.84 -5.55 -9.54
CA TYR A 295 15.74 -4.61 -9.44
C TYR A 295 15.23 -4.43 -7.98
N GLY A 296 15.32 -5.46 -7.12
CA GLY A 296 14.99 -5.33 -5.69
C GLY A 296 15.89 -4.34 -4.96
N VAL A 297 17.19 -4.33 -5.26
CA VAL A 297 18.14 -3.34 -4.73
C VAL A 297 17.81 -1.95 -5.26
N MET A 298 17.46 -1.84 -6.55
CA MET A 298 17.03 -0.57 -7.14
C MET A 298 15.75 -0.05 -6.50
N PHE A 299 14.77 -0.92 -6.20
CA PHE A 299 13.56 -0.55 -5.46
C PHE A 299 13.88 -0.07 -4.06
N TRP A 300 14.74 -0.78 -3.33
CA TRP A 300 15.16 -0.33 -2.00
C TRP A 300 15.81 1.06 -2.06
N GLN A 301 16.76 1.27 -2.99
CA GLN A 301 17.40 2.57 -3.19
C GLN A 301 16.41 3.67 -3.59
N ASN A 302 15.45 3.35 -4.46
CA ASN A 302 14.38 4.26 -4.86
C ASN A 302 13.49 4.65 -3.67
N MET A 303 13.17 3.69 -2.81
CA MET A 303 12.37 3.92 -1.60
C MET A 303 13.12 4.74 -0.54
N LEU A 304 14.46 4.78 -0.52
CA LEU A 304 15.21 5.59 0.43
C LEU A 304 14.89 7.09 0.29
N SER A 305 14.52 7.55 -0.91
CA SER A 305 14.05 8.92 -1.13
C SER A 305 12.73 9.23 -0.41
N CYS A 306 12.02 8.23 0.13
CA CYS A 306 10.82 8.39 0.95
C CYS A 306 11.07 8.16 2.45
N GLU A 307 12.31 7.88 2.87
CA GLU A 307 12.64 7.51 4.27
C GLU A 307 12.13 8.54 5.28
N SER A 308 12.37 9.82 5.01
CA SER A 308 11.96 10.94 5.87
C SER A 308 10.45 11.01 6.10
N VAL A 309 9.64 10.52 5.15
CA VAL A 309 8.20 10.42 5.34
C VAL A 309 7.83 9.31 6.30
N PHE A 310 8.52 8.17 6.24
CA PHE A 310 8.30 7.07 7.18
C PHE A 310 8.79 7.41 8.58
N GLU A 311 9.88 8.18 8.70
CA GLU A 311 10.34 8.75 9.97
C GLU A 311 9.30 9.71 10.57
N ALA A 312 8.76 10.63 9.76
CA ALA A 312 7.69 11.52 10.18
C ALA A 312 6.43 10.74 10.58
N ASP A 313 6.05 9.71 9.81
CA ASP A 313 4.87 8.89 10.07
C ASP A 313 4.91 8.19 11.43
N GLN A 314 6.10 7.90 11.98
CA GLN A 314 6.24 7.31 13.32
C GLN A 314 5.67 8.20 14.44
N ASN A 315 5.56 9.51 14.21
CA ASN A 315 5.09 10.47 15.22
C ASN A 315 3.57 10.64 15.26
N TYR A 316 2.83 10.01 14.34
CA TYR A 316 1.38 10.10 14.25
C TYR A 316 0.68 8.82 14.75
N GLY A 317 -0.53 9.01 15.25
CA GLY A 317 -1.39 7.95 15.78
C GLY A 317 -2.03 8.33 17.10
N TYR A 318 -2.55 7.34 17.81
CA TYR A 318 -3.12 7.60 19.11
C TYR A 318 -2.03 7.78 20.16
N VAL A 319 -2.15 8.85 20.95
CA VAL A 319 -1.33 9.07 22.13
C VAL A 319 -1.74 8.07 23.20
N THR A 320 -0.81 7.24 23.67
CA THR A 320 -1.06 6.30 24.75
C THR A 320 -0.68 6.89 26.09
N ASN A 321 -1.20 6.36 27.20
CA ASN A 321 -0.86 6.83 28.55
C ASN A 321 0.64 6.71 28.89
N LYS A 322 1.42 5.93 28.11
CA LYS A 322 2.88 5.86 28.24
C LYS A 322 3.58 7.10 27.67
N ASP A 323 2.94 7.81 26.75
CA ASP A 323 3.48 9.01 26.09
C ASP A 323 3.14 10.30 26.86
N LYS A 324 2.27 10.21 27.88
CA LYS A 324 1.86 11.31 28.79
C LYS A 324 2.65 11.34 30.11
N LYS A 325 3.65 10.44 30.28
CA LYS A 325 4.59 10.40 31.41
C LYS A 325 5.98 10.73 30.90
#